data_AF-A0A4Q6XLH2-F1
#
_entry.id   AF-A0A4Q6XLH2-F1
#
_cell.length_a   1.000
_cell.length_b   1.000
_cell.length_c   1.000
_cell.angle_alpha   90.00
_cell.angle_beta   90.00
_cell.angle_gamma   90.00
#
_symmetry.space_group_name_H-M   'P 1'
#
loop_
_entity.id
_entity.type
_entity.pdbx_description
1 polymer ?
#
loop_
_entity_poly.entity_id
_entity_poly.type
_entity_poly.pdbx_seq_one_letter_code
_entity_poly.pdbx_strand_id
1 'polypeptide(L)' 'MPTERLSMRRVREILRLIRDADMPARAVARQLGVAASTVRETVRRFEASGMEWPLPAALNDTALEIP' A
#
# COMPACT_ATOMS: atom_id res chain seq x y z
N MET A 1 2.01 18.77 -3.55
CA MET A 1 2.14 18.34 -2.13
C MET A 1 3.04 17.12 -2.13
N PRO A 2 4.18 17.10 -1.41
CA PRO A 2 4.97 15.88 -1.33
C PRO A 2 4.17 14.88 -0.51
N THR A 3 3.62 13.85 -1.17
CA THR A 3 2.95 12.74 -0.49
C THR A 3 4.00 12.09 0.40
N GLU A 4 3.85 12.25 1.72
CA GLU A 4 4.71 11.56 2.69
C GLU A 4 4.75 10.08 2.32
N ARG A 5 5.92 9.61 1.89
CA ARG A 5 6.07 8.27 1.32
C ARG A 5 5.85 7.28 2.45
N LEU A 6 4.77 6.52 2.38
CA LEU A 6 4.59 5.36 3.24
C LEU A 6 5.79 4.42 3.04
N SER A 7 6.34 3.90 4.14
CA SER A 7 7.35 2.85 4.04
C SER A 7 6.76 1.64 3.29
N MET A 8 7.59 0.91 2.53
CA MET A 8 7.16 -0.28 1.79
C MET A 8 6.47 -1.32 2.68
N ARG A 9 6.88 -1.40 3.95
CA ARG A 9 6.20 -2.20 4.98
C ARG A 9 4.74 -1.80 5.14
N ARG A 10 4.44 -0.50 5.25
CA ARG A 10 3.08 0.02 5.44
C ARG A 10 2.22 -0.14 4.20
N VAL A 11 2.80 0.01 3.01
CA VAL A 11 2.13 -0.29 1.73
C VAL A 11 1.71 -1.77 1.67
N ARG A 12 2.62 -2.68 2.02
CA ARG A 12 2.34 -4.13 2.06
C ARG A 12 1.22 -4.45 3.05
N GLU A 13 1.24 -3.81 4.21
CA GLU A 13 0.24 -4.01 5.25
C GLU A 13 -1.14 -3.51 4.82
N ILE A 14 -1.20 -2.35 4.12
CA ILE A 14 -2.41 -1.87 3.47
C ILE A 14 -2.94 -2.90 2.47
N LEU A 15 -2.08 -3.37 1.55
CA LEU A 15 -2.49 -4.32 0.51
C LEU A 15 -2.97 -5.64 1.11
N ARG A 16 -2.27 -6.17 2.12
CA ARG A 16 -2.67 -7.37 2.85
C ARG A 16 -4.06 -7.21 3.47
N LEU A 17 -4.31 -6.11 4.17
CA LEU A 17 -5.62 -5.91 4.81
C LEU A 17 -6.75 -5.73 3.79
N ILE A 18 -6.48 -5.06 2.66
CA ILE A 18 -7.47 -4.88 1.59
C ILE A 18 -7.75 -6.19 0.84
N ARG A 19 -6.70 -6.97 0.48
CA ARG A 19 -6.80 -8.10 -0.45
C ARG A 19 -6.92 -9.46 0.23
N ASP A 20 -6.16 -9.70 1.31
CA ASP A 20 -6.24 -10.97 2.06
C ASP A 20 -7.39 -10.95 3.07
N ALA A 21 -7.61 -9.82 3.74
CA ALA A 21 -8.64 -9.70 4.78
C ALA A 21 -9.94 -9.06 4.29
N ASP A 22 -10.04 -8.74 2.99
CA ASP A 22 -11.19 -8.06 2.34
C ASP A 22 -11.68 -6.82 3.10
N MET A 23 -10.78 -6.13 3.81
CA MET A 23 -11.17 -5.02 4.67
C MET A 23 -11.42 -3.75 3.84
N PRO A 24 -12.48 -2.98 4.14
CA PRO A 24 -12.69 -1.72 3.45
C PRO A 24 -11.63 -0.70 3.84
N ALA A 25 -11.23 0.16 2.89
CA ALA A 25 -10.16 1.15 3.07
C ALA A 25 -10.29 2.02 4.32
N ARG A 26 -11.52 2.33 4.75
CA ARG A 26 -11.80 3.09 6.00
C ARG A 26 -11.39 2.33 7.28
N ALA A 27 -11.57 1.00 7.29
CA ALA A 27 -11.20 0.17 8.43
C ALA A 27 -9.67 0.00 8.50
N VAL A 28 -9.04 -0.22 7.33
CA VAL A 28 -7.57 -0.25 7.19
C VAL A 28 -6.95 1.07 7.65
N ALA A 29 -7.49 2.20 7.19
CA ALA A 29 -7.05 3.53 7.58
C ALA A 29 -7.08 3.74 9.10
N ARG A 30 -8.19 3.35 9.73
CA ARG A 30 -8.35 3.45 11.19
C ARG A 30 -7.40 2.51 11.94
N GLN A 31 -7.14 1.32 11.41
CA GLN A 31 -6.21 0.36 12.02
C GLN A 31 -4.75 0.83 11.93
N LEU A 32 -4.36 1.44 10.81
CA LEU A 32 -3.00 1.89 10.56
C LEU A 32 -2.74 3.34 10.97
N GLY A 33 -3.75 4.07 11.42
CA GLY A 33 -3.65 5.48 11.81
C GLY A 33 -3.33 6.43 10.65
N VAL A 34 -3.83 6.12 9.45
CA VAL A 34 -3.61 6.92 8.23
C VAL A 34 -4.92 7.41 7.65
N ALA A 35 -4.89 8.38 6.74
CA ALA A 35 -6.10 8.81 6.05
C ALA A 35 -6.61 7.74 5.07
N ALA A 36 -7.94 7.61 4.93
CA ALA A 36 -8.54 6.69 3.96
C ALA A 36 -8.21 7.04 2.50
N SER A 37 -7.94 8.32 2.21
CA SER A 37 -7.41 8.76 0.92
C SER A 37 -6.04 8.16 0.63
N THR A 38 -5.14 8.15 1.61
CA THR A 38 -3.80 7.55 1.50
C THR A 38 -3.89 6.05 1.18
N VAL A 39 -4.78 5.33 1.86
CA VAL A 39 -5.02 3.90 1.59
C VAL A 39 -5.46 3.69 0.14
N ARG A 40 -6.46 4.45 -0.32
CA ARG A 40 -6.97 4.34 -1.69
C ARG A 40 -5.91 4.71 -2.74
N GLU A 41 -5.15 5.78 -2.50
CA GLU A 41 -4.08 6.21 -3.41
C GLU A 41 -2.97 5.16 -3.48
N THR A 42 -2.65 4.52 -2.36
CA THR A 42 -1.67 3.44 -2.30
C THR A 42 -2.12 2.23 -3.13
N VAL A 43 -3.37 1.81 -2.98
CA VAL A 43 -3.94 0.71 -3.77
C VAL A 43 -3.95 1.07 -5.25
N ARG A 44 -4.40 2.28 -5.61
CA ARG A 44 -4.41 2.74 -7.02
C ARG A 44 -3.01 2.80 -7.62
N ARG A 45 -2.02 3.32 -6.89
CA ARG A 45 -0.63 3.39 -7.36
C ARG A 45 -0.05 1.98 -7.56
N PHE A 46 -0.40 1.06 -6.68
CA PHE A 46 -0.02 -0.34 -6.82
C PHE A 46 -0.66 -0.97 -8.08
N GLU A 47 -1.97 -0.81 -8.28
CA GLU A 47 -2.65 -1.30 -9.49
C GLU A 47 -2.08 -0.65 -10.77
N ALA A 48 -1.79 0.64 -10.74
CA ALA A 48 -1.21 1.37 -11.86
C ALA A 48 0.24 0.95 -12.17
N SER A 49 0.95 0.34 -11.22
CA SER A 49 2.30 -0.17 -11.44
C SER A 49 2.32 -1.49 -12.23
N GLY A 50 1.14 -2.10 -12.47
CA GLY A 50 1.04 -3.41 -13.11
C GLY A 50 1.60 -4.56 -12.27
N MET A 51 1.92 -4.31 -11.00
CA MET A 51 2.35 -5.34 -10.06
C MET A 51 1.14 -6.13 -9.56
N GLU A 52 1.28 -7.46 -9.54
CA GLU A 52 0.28 -8.35 -8.96
C GLU A 52 0.52 -8.57 -7.47
N TRP A 53 -0.57 -8.72 -6.72
CA TRP A 53 -0.55 -9.13 -5.33
C TRP A 53 -0.83 -10.64 -5.24
N PRO A 54 -0.13 -11.41 -4.39
CA PRO A 54 0.88 -10.99 -3.42
C PRO A 54 2.24 -10.70 -4.04
N LEU A 55 2.93 -9.67 -3.53
CA LEU A 55 4.29 -9.36 -3.95
C LEU A 55 5.25 -10.51 -3.59
N PRO A 56 6.13 -10.94 -4.52
CA PRO A 56 7.14 -11.95 -4.21
C PRO A 56 8.09 -11.43 -3.13
N ALA A 57 8.50 -12.30 -2.19
CA ALA A 57 9.32 -11.93 -1.03
C ALA A 57 10.66 -11.27 -1.39
N ALA A 58 11.14 -11.45 -2.62
CA ALA A 58 12.34 -10.81 -3.15
C ALA A 58 12.19 -9.30 -3.43
N LEU A 59 10.96 -8.79 -3.56
CA LEU A 59 10.69 -7.36 -3.80
C LEU A 59 10.66 -6.53 -2.50
N ASN A 60 11.10 -7.13 -1.39
CA ASN A 60 10.83 -6.61 -0.06
C ASN A 60 11.55 -5.32 0.31
N ASP A 61 12.62 -4.95 -0.39
CA ASP A 61 13.51 -3.85 0.02
C ASP A 61 13.82 -2.79 -1.06
N THR A 62 13.51 -2.99 -2.35
CA THR A 62 14.16 -2.16 -3.41
C THR A 62 13.23 -1.35 -4.32
N ALA A 63 11.90 -1.39 -4.14
CA ALA A 63 11.00 -0.85 -5.16
C ALA A 63 10.27 0.44 -4.76
N LEU A 64 10.99 1.50 -4.36
CA LEU A 64 10.58 2.87 -4.70
C LEU A 64 11.71 3.89 -4.45
N GLU A 65 12.86 3.76 -5.10
CA GLU A 65 13.69 4.93 -5.37
C GLU A 65 13.73 5.07 -6.89
N ILE A 66 13.00 6.06 -7.40
CA ILE A 66 13.19 6.54 -8.77
C ILE A 66 13.69 7.99 -8.59
N PRO A 67 14.71 8.43 -9.37
CA PRO A 67 15.46 9.66 -9.14
C PRO A 67 14.61 10.93 -9.15
#